data_AF-A0A8S1AE98-F1
#
_entry.id   AF-A0A8S1AE98-F1
#
_cell.length_a   1.000
_cell.length_b   1.000
_cell.length_c   1.000
_cell.angle_alpha   90.00
_cell.angle_beta   90.00
_cell.angle_gamma   90.00
#
_symmetry.space_group_name_H-M   'P 1'
#
loop_
_entity.id
_entity.type
_entity.pdbx_description
1 polymer ?
#
loop_
_entity_poly.entity_id
_entity_poly.type
_entity_poly.pdbx_seq_one_letter_code
_entity_poly.pdbx_strand_id
1 'polypeptide(L)'
;MGSATSTTALQLAQIPIALLTYLGLDGVSWPEQAVLKNNTSYDYIVIGAGSAGSVVATRLAEDQQNSVLVLEAGGDPPIIALLAGLFVALPHSIADYNYTSTIDPYAARGQDNYTMLTAGKTLGGSDTINHFLHIRGSPSDFDGWAEISGDDSWKYTNILKYFIKSERVDDKEILKEHPDYHGTTGPMGLTRQEVDYDELEDYPKAFGEAGALVRLRSPEITMNYFSDQEDLEDMLKYVKDFIRIGETDTFKNMKAEIVGLDLPECADKERGSDEFWKCYILNRAISVFHSSCTCPMGTVVDGELKLKGFENIRIVDASVMPKVPKSAPNAAIIMLAEKAADMIKSKL
;
A
#
# COMPACT_ATOMS: atom_id res chain seq x y z
N MET A 1 -15.45 2.83 29.14
CA MET A 1 -15.20 4.22 29.61
C MET A 1 -13.72 4.63 29.58
N GLY A 2 -12.83 3.93 28.85
CA GLY A 2 -11.41 4.29 28.71
C GLY A 2 -10.97 4.78 27.32
N SER A 3 -11.91 4.97 26.38
CA SER A 3 -11.61 5.15 24.94
C SER A 3 -11.48 6.60 24.46
N ALA A 4 -11.98 7.59 25.20
CA ALA A 4 -11.93 9.00 24.77
C ALA A 4 -10.62 9.73 25.13
N THR A 5 -9.86 9.19 26.09
CA THR A 5 -8.64 9.82 26.62
C THR A 5 -7.39 9.53 25.80
N SER A 6 -7.31 8.41 25.08
CA SER A 6 -6.13 8.06 24.26
C SER A 6 -6.10 8.79 22.91
N THR A 7 -7.26 8.95 22.27
CA THR A 7 -7.41 9.60 20.96
C THR A 7 -7.02 11.09 20.99
N THR A 8 -7.43 11.80 22.03
CA THR A 8 -7.07 13.21 22.24
C THR A 8 -5.57 13.37 22.45
N ALA A 9 -4.90 12.42 23.14
CA ALA A 9 -3.47 12.49 23.40
C ALA A 9 -2.63 12.26 22.12
N LEU A 10 -3.02 11.30 21.27
CA LEU A 10 -2.32 11.03 20.01
C LEU A 10 -2.46 12.19 19.01
N GLN A 11 -3.67 12.74 18.87
CA GLN A 11 -3.93 13.91 18.02
C GLN A 11 -3.20 15.17 18.52
N LEU A 12 -3.14 15.39 19.83
CA LEU A 12 -2.36 16.49 20.41
C LEU A 12 -0.86 16.31 20.21
N ALA A 13 -0.34 15.07 20.18
CA ALA A 13 1.06 14.79 19.89
C ALA A 13 1.44 15.03 18.42
N GLN A 14 0.49 14.97 17.48
CA GLN A 14 0.73 15.28 16.07
C GLN A 14 0.98 16.78 15.82
N ILE A 15 0.40 17.68 16.62
CA ILE A 15 0.51 19.13 16.39
C ILE A 15 1.96 19.62 16.52
N PRO A 16 2.72 19.32 17.61
CA PRO A 16 4.13 19.67 17.70
C PRO A 16 4.99 19.04 16.59
N ILE A 17 4.69 17.80 16.19
CA ILE A 17 5.44 17.09 15.14
C ILE A 17 5.23 17.75 13.78
N ALA A 18 3.97 18.05 13.43
CA ALA A 18 3.64 18.77 12.21
C ALA A 18 4.30 20.17 12.19
N LEU A 19 4.39 20.83 13.35
CA LEU A 19 5.09 22.11 13.48
C LEU A 19 6.60 21.97 13.29
N LEU A 20 7.25 20.91 13.80
CA LEU A 20 8.68 20.65 13.59
C LEU A 20 8.99 20.44 12.10
N THR A 21 8.20 19.64 11.39
CA THR A 21 8.36 19.45 9.94
C THR A 21 8.08 20.74 9.18
N TYR A 22 7.01 21.48 9.51
CA TYR A 22 6.71 22.76 8.87
C TYR A 22 7.84 23.80 9.04
N LEU A 23 8.51 23.79 10.20
CA LEU A 23 9.64 24.68 10.48
C LEU A 23 10.99 24.14 9.96
N GLY A 24 11.03 22.94 9.35
CA GLY A 24 12.26 22.31 8.87
C GLY A 24 13.25 21.95 10.00
N LEU A 25 12.74 21.74 11.21
CA LEU A 25 13.54 21.44 12.41
C LEU A 25 13.71 19.93 12.66
N ASP A 26 13.23 19.09 11.76
CA ASP A 26 13.31 17.63 11.83
C ASP A 26 14.61 17.07 11.23
N GLY A 27 15.43 17.92 10.61
CA GLY A 27 16.72 17.54 10.02
C GLY A 27 16.59 16.80 8.68
N VAL A 28 15.38 16.70 8.13
CA VAL A 28 15.12 16.08 6.83
C VAL A 28 15.05 17.18 5.77
N SER A 29 15.85 17.05 4.72
CA SER A 29 15.83 17.97 3.58
C SER A 29 15.04 17.35 2.43
N TRP A 30 13.93 17.99 2.08
CA TRP A 30 13.14 17.65 0.91
C TRP A 30 13.56 18.50 -0.30
N PRO A 31 13.30 18.04 -1.55
CA PRO A 31 13.62 18.81 -2.74
C PRO A 31 12.99 20.20 -2.72
N GLU A 32 13.73 21.22 -3.14
CA GLU A 32 13.18 22.58 -3.24
C GLU A 32 12.05 22.64 -4.28
N GLN A 33 10.99 23.39 -3.97
CA GLN A 33 9.89 23.61 -4.89
C GLN A 33 10.38 24.31 -6.17
N ALA A 34 10.09 23.70 -7.32
CA ALA A 34 10.46 24.28 -8.61
C ALA A 34 9.73 25.63 -8.85
N VAL A 35 10.48 26.66 -9.23
CA VAL A 35 9.93 27.95 -9.63
C VAL A 35 9.54 27.89 -11.12
N LEU A 36 8.25 27.67 -11.38
CA LEU A 36 7.73 27.58 -12.74
C LEU A 36 7.61 28.97 -13.37
N LYS A 37 8.16 29.12 -14.59
CA LYS A 37 7.93 30.29 -15.45
C LYS A 37 6.93 29.90 -16.54
N ASN A 38 6.14 30.87 -17.01
CA ASN A 38 5.26 30.62 -18.16
C ASN A 38 6.09 30.17 -19.38
N ASN A 39 5.57 29.21 -20.13
CA ASN A 39 6.21 28.60 -21.30
C ASN A 39 7.51 27.81 -21.02
N THR A 40 7.74 27.37 -19.78
CA THR A 40 8.81 26.40 -19.51
C THR A 40 8.39 25.02 -20.03
N SER A 41 9.28 24.35 -20.74
CA SER A 41 9.10 22.96 -21.21
C SER A 41 10.02 22.02 -20.45
N TYR A 42 9.58 20.77 -20.31
CA TYR A 42 10.36 19.68 -19.74
C TYR A 42 10.30 18.49 -20.69
N ASP A 43 11.35 17.68 -20.72
CA ASP A 43 11.38 16.45 -21.51
C ASP A 43 10.39 15.43 -20.93
N TYR A 44 10.27 15.41 -19.60
CA TYR A 44 9.34 14.55 -18.88
C TYR A 44 8.60 15.31 -17.79
N ILE A 45 7.30 15.05 -17.68
CA ILE A 45 6.45 15.51 -16.57
C ILE A 45 5.88 14.27 -15.89
N VAL A 46 6.22 14.09 -14.61
CA VAL A 46 5.70 13.02 -13.75
C VAL A 46 4.62 13.61 -12.85
N ILE A 47 3.40 13.07 -12.94
CA ILE A 47 2.27 13.53 -12.14
C ILE A 47 2.04 12.52 -11.00
N GLY A 48 2.20 13.00 -9.76
CA GLY A 48 2.22 12.19 -8.54
C GLY A 48 3.63 11.73 -8.18
N ALA A 49 4.07 12.05 -6.97
CA ALA A 49 5.35 11.62 -6.39
C ALA A 49 5.19 10.43 -5.44
N GLY A 50 4.23 9.54 -5.72
CA GLY A 50 4.06 8.28 -4.97
C GLY A 50 5.20 7.28 -5.19
N SER A 51 5.00 6.03 -4.74
CA SER A 51 6.01 4.95 -4.87
C SER A 51 6.55 4.83 -6.30
N ALA A 52 5.66 4.78 -7.31
CA ALA A 52 6.08 4.67 -8.70
C ALA A 52 6.64 5.98 -9.27
N GLY A 53 5.95 7.09 -9.04
CA GLY A 53 6.33 8.39 -9.59
C GLY A 53 7.72 8.84 -9.12
N SER A 54 8.02 8.63 -7.83
CA SER A 54 9.34 8.93 -7.27
C SER A 54 10.46 8.13 -7.94
N VAL A 55 10.22 6.83 -8.19
CA VAL A 55 11.18 5.96 -8.90
C VAL A 55 11.36 6.41 -10.34
N VAL A 56 10.27 6.61 -11.10
CA VAL A 56 10.35 7.04 -12.51
C VAL A 56 11.07 8.37 -12.62
N ALA A 57 10.69 9.38 -11.83
CA ALA A 57 11.31 10.69 -11.85
C ALA A 57 12.82 10.61 -11.56
N THR A 58 13.19 9.88 -10.51
CA THR A 58 14.59 9.68 -10.12
C THR A 58 15.38 9.05 -11.26
N ARG A 59 14.88 7.94 -11.82
CA ARG A 59 15.57 7.25 -12.91
C ARG A 59 15.70 8.14 -14.14
N LEU A 60 14.66 8.85 -14.57
CA LEU A 60 14.75 9.74 -15.73
C LEU A 60 15.76 10.87 -15.53
N ALA A 61 15.88 11.39 -14.30
CA ALA A 61 16.82 12.46 -13.94
C ALA A 61 18.28 11.99 -13.80
N GLU A 62 18.56 10.68 -13.78
CA GLU A 62 19.94 10.15 -13.79
C GLU A 62 20.71 10.53 -15.06
N ASP A 63 20.00 10.72 -16.18
CA ASP A 63 20.58 11.31 -17.37
C ASP A 63 20.48 12.83 -17.25
N GLN A 64 21.62 13.50 -17.06
CA GLN A 64 21.71 14.94 -16.85
C GLN A 64 21.28 15.77 -18.08
N GLN A 65 21.04 15.13 -19.22
CA GLN A 65 20.46 15.79 -20.39
C GLN A 65 18.94 15.95 -20.28
N ASN A 66 18.28 15.15 -19.43
CA ASN A 66 16.84 15.21 -19.26
C ASN A 66 16.43 16.30 -18.26
N SER A 67 15.42 17.07 -18.64
CA SER A 67 14.66 17.94 -17.73
C SER A 67 13.40 17.21 -17.27
N VAL A 68 13.27 17.01 -15.95
CA VAL A 68 12.15 16.29 -15.33
C VAL A 68 11.41 17.21 -14.36
N LEU A 69 10.11 17.37 -14.57
CA LEU A 69 9.21 18.05 -13.64
C LEU A 69 8.36 17.02 -12.89
N VAL A 70 8.33 17.11 -11.56
CA VAL A 70 7.42 16.32 -10.73
C VAL A 70 6.33 17.23 -10.18
N LEU A 71 5.07 16.79 -10.29
CA LEU A 71 3.91 17.48 -9.75
C LEU A 71 3.28 16.61 -8.65
N GLU A 72 3.42 17.03 -7.40
CA GLU A 72 2.77 16.39 -6.23
C GLU A 72 1.71 17.32 -5.66
N ALA A 73 0.55 16.77 -5.29
CA ALA A 73 -0.56 17.53 -4.71
C ALA A 73 -0.43 17.68 -3.19
N GLY A 74 0.29 16.78 -2.55
CA GLY A 74 0.74 16.85 -1.17
C GLY A 74 1.95 17.75 -0.96
N GLY A 75 2.34 17.88 0.30
CA GLY A 75 3.59 18.54 0.68
C GLY A 75 4.66 17.53 1.11
N ASP A 76 5.60 18.03 1.88
CA ASP A 76 6.62 17.22 2.51
C ASP A 76 6.00 16.27 3.57
N PRO A 77 6.44 14.99 3.62
CA PRO A 77 6.00 14.06 4.65
C PRO A 77 6.33 14.57 6.06
N PRO A 78 5.41 14.43 7.04
CA PRO A 78 5.76 14.66 8.43
C PRO A 78 6.78 13.63 8.90
N ILE A 79 7.68 13.97 9.82
CA ILE A 79 8.73 13.04 10.30
C ILE A 79 8.16 11.72 10.84
N ILE A 80 6.94 11.70 11.39
CA ILE A 80 6.28 10.48 11.86
C ILE A 80 6.03 9.46 10.73
N ALA A 81 5.92 9.93 9.49
CA ALA A 81 5.81 9.11 8.28
C ALA A 81 7.11 8.38 7.92
N LEU A 82 8.24 8.75 8.54
CA LEU A 82 9.54 8.09 8.36
C LEU A 82 9.81 7.02 9.43
N LEU A 83 8.90 6.85 10.38
CA LEU A 83 9.05 5.94 11.50
C LEU A 83 8.12 4.74 11.33
N ALA A 84 8.69 3.59 10.94
CA ALA A 84 7.93 2.40 10.56
C ALA A 84 6.92 1.92 11.62
N GLY A 85 7.19 2.13 12.92
CA GLY A 85 6.28 1.74 14.00
C GLY A 85 5.09 2.68 14.24
N LEU A 86 5.04 3.85 13.59
CA LEU A 86 4.04 4.89 13.85
C LEU A 86 3.03 5.08 12.72
N PHE A 87 2.95 4.14 11.76
CA PHE A 87 2.01 4.21 10.65
C PHE A 87 0.54 4.34 11.11
N VAL A 88 0.18 3.79 12.28
CA VAL A 88 -1.17 3.85 12.86
C VAL A 88 -1.64 5.29 13.13
N ALA A 89 -0.70 6.23 13.27
CA ALA A 89 -1.00 7.64 13.53
C ALA A 89 -1.18 8.47 12.25
N LEU A 90 -1.02 7.90 11.06
CA LEU A 90 -1.06 8.65 9.80
C LEU A 90 -2.43 8.74 9.12
N PRO A 91 -3.32 7.73 9.21
CA PRO A 91 -4.68 7.87 8.71
C PRO A 91 -5.39 9.09 9.28
N HIS A 92 -6.20 9.77 8.47
CA HIS A 92 -6.91 11.00 8.82
C HIS A 92 -6.03 12.23 9.15
N SER A 93 -4.71 12.14 8.93
CA SER A 93 -3.80 13.28 9.08
C SER A 93 -3.72 14.13 7.80
N ILE A 94 -2.93 15.20 7.82
CA ILE A 94 -2.64 16.01 6.64
C ILE A 94 -1.93 15.22 5.51
N ALA A 95 -1.31 14.08 5.87
CA ALA A 95 -0.62 13.20 4.94
C ALA A 95 -1.56 12.17 4.28
N ASP A 96 -2.86 12.18 4.60
CA ASP A 96 -3.84 11.26 4.04
C ASP A 96 -4.88 12.04 3.20
N TYR A 97 -5.21 11.51 2.02
CA TYR A 97 -6.33 12.00 1.23
C TYR A 97 -7.68 11.77 1.93
N ASN A 98 -7.74 10.82 2.87
CA ASN A 98 -8.91 10.49 3.66
C ASN A 98 -10.10 10.06 2.78
N TYR A 99 -9.82 9.21 1.78
CA TYR A 99 -10.88 8.65 0.93
C TYR A 99 -11.72 7.62 1.69
N THR A 100 -13.00 7.57 1.31
CA THR A 100 -13.95 6.55 1.75
C THR A 100 -14.60 5.94 0.53
N SER A 101 -15.00 4.67 0.62
CA SER A 101 -15.90 4.11 -0.38
C SER A 101 -17.28 4.76 -0.32
N THR A 102 -18.09 4.52 -1.35
CA THR A 102 -19.55 4.60 -1.23
C THR A 102 -20.05 3.60 -0.20
N ILE A 103 -21.31 3.74 0.20
CA ILE A 103 -21.97 2.72 1.01
C ILE A 103 -21.93 1.39 0.27
N ASP A 104 -21.44 0.35 0.93
CA ASP A 104 -21.37 -1.01 0.40
C ASP A 104 -22.48 -1.85 1.07
N PRO A 105 -23.40 -2.47 0.29
CA PRO A 105 -24.50 -3.23 0.87
C PRO A 105 -24.09 -4.61 1.41
N TYR A 106 -22.87 -5.05 1.11
CA TYR A 106 -22.35 -6.37 1.47
C TYR A 106 -21.34 -6.29 2.62
N ALA A 107 -20.38 -5.36 2.54
CA ALA A 107 -19.28 -5.24 3.50
C ALA A 107 -19.49 -4.14 4.55
N ALA A 108 -18.65 -4.16 5.61
CA ALA A 108 -18.62 -3.17 6.69
C ALA A 108 -19.98 -2.92 7.38
N ARG A 109 -20.87 -3.93 7.39
CA ARG A 109 -22.27 -3.77 7.83
C ARG A 109 -22.46 -3.50 9.33
N GLY A 110 -21.49 -3.95 10.13
CA GLY A 110 -21.45 -3.70 11.58
C GLY A 110 -20.60 -2.48 11.94
N GLN A 111 -20.26 -1.66 10.93
CA GLN A 111 -19.52 -0.41 11.04
C GLN A 111 -20.40 0.70 10.43
N ASP A 112 -19.82 1.68 9.74
CA ASP A 112 -20.55 2.78 9.11
C ASP A 112 -21.05 2.46 7.68
N ASN A 113 -21.04 1.18 7.27
CA ASN A 113 -21.34 0.69 5.91
C ASN A 113 -20.46 1.29 4.79
N TYR A 114 -19.37 1.95 5.13
CA TYR A 114 -18.34 2.37 4.17
C TYR A 114 -16.98 1.90 4.66
N THR A 115 -16.04 1.82 3.73
CA THR A 115 -14.67 1.40 4.01
C THR A 115 -13.73 2.59 3.90
N MET A 116 -12.81 2.71 4.87
CA MET A 116 -11.70 3.65 4.80
C MET A 116 -10.70 3.22 3.73
N LEU A 117 -10.30 4.16 2.87
CA LEU A 117 -9.38 3.93 1.75
C LEU A 117 -8.20 4.89 1.85
N THR A 118 -7.43 4.75 2.94
CA THR A 118 -6.27 5.58 3.23
C THR A 118 -5.31 5.65 2.04
N ALA A 119 -4.93 6.86 1.64
CA ALA A 119 -4.03 7.09 0.50
C ALA A 119 -3.12 8.29 0.77
N GLY A 120 -1.82 8.14 0.56
CA GLY A 120 -0.85 9.15 0.97
C GLY A 120 -0.90 10.39 0.09
N LYS A 121 -0.91 11.56 0.73
CA LYS A 121 -0.94 12.90 0.13
C LYS A 121 0.31 13.70 0.53
N THR A 122 1.47 13.16 0.18
CA THR A 122 2.79 13.77 0.41
C THR A 122 3.75 13.30 -0.68
N LEU A 123 4.97 13.86 -0.74
CA LEU A 123 6.06 13.17 -1.44
C LEU A 123 6.17 11.72 -0.90
N GLY A 124 6.43 10.74 -1.77
CA GLY A 124 6.36 9.31 -1.45
C GLY A 124 4.95 8.71 -1.49
N GLY A 125 3.88 9.52 -1.46
CA GLY A 125 2.48 9.07 -1.57
C GLY A 125 2.14 8.01 -0.52
N SER A 126 1.42 6.96 -0.90
CA SER A 126 1.05 5.89 0.05
C SER A 126 2.24 5.14 0.66
N ASP A 127 3.46 5.28 0.13
CA ASP A 127 4.65 4.68 0.73
C ASP A 127 4.97 5.26 2.11
N THR A 128 4.58 6.51 2.36
CA THR A 128 4.87 7.22 3.62
C THR A 128 3.84 6.90 4.71
N ILE A 129 2.73 6.26 4.35
CA ILE A 129 1.63 5.94 5.28
C ILE A 129 1.30 4.44 5.33
N ASN A 130 2.19 3.59 4.81
CA ASN A 130 2.01 2.14 4.77
C ASN A 130 2.69 1.44 5.96
N HIS A 131 2.70 0.11 5.91
CA HIS A 131 3.29 -0.76 6.94
C HIS A 131 4.77 -1.08 6.72
N PHE A 132 5.45 -0.45 5.76
CA PHE A 132 6.84 -0.72 5.35
C PHE A 132 7.11 -2.19 4.99
N LEU A 133 6.07 -2.95 4.64
CA LEU A 133 6.18 -4.34 4.24
C LEU A 133 6.68 -4.44 2.80
N HIS A 134 7.83 -5.08 2.61
CA HIS A 134 8.37 -5.39 1.30
C HIS A 134 8.21 -6.87 0.96
N ILE A 135 7.25 -7.17 0.08
CA ILE A 135 6.95 -8.54 -0.37
C ILE A 135 6.78 -8.52 -1.89
N ARG A 136 7.65 -9.22 -2.62
CA ARG A 136 7.67 -9.20 -4.10
C ARG A 136 6.42 -9.76 -4.75
N GLY A 137 5.74 -10.71 -4.11
CA GLY A 137 4.64 -11.49 -4.71
C GLY A 137 5.11 -12.82 -5.31
N SER A 138 4.16 -13.63 -5.77
CA SER A 138 4.46 -14.94 -6.35
C SER A 138 4.84 -14.80 -7.83
N PRO A 139 5.78 -15.61 -8.37
CA PRO A 139 6.03 -15.66 -9.81
C PRO A 139 4.75 -15.84 -10.65
N SER A 140 3.80 -16.63 -10.14
CA SER A 140 2.50 -16.87 -10.79
C SER A 140 1.65 -15.61 -10.97
N ASP A 141 1.84 -14.59 -10.13
CA ASP A 141 1.09 -13.33 -10.25
C ASP A 141 1.52 -12.59 -11.53
N PHE A 142 2.84 -12.50 -11.75
CA PHE A 142 3.45 -11.80 -12.87
C PHE A 142 3.37 -12.56 -14.19
N ASP A 143 3.49 -13.88 -14.13
CA ASP A 143 3.22 -14.73 -15.30
C ASP A 143 1.75 -14.61 -15.74
N GLY A 144 0.82 -14.48 -14.78
CA GLY A 144 -0.58 -14.14 -15.06
C GLY A 144 -0.74 -12.74 -15.66
N TRP A 145 0.05 -11.74 -15.23
CA TRP A 145 0.04 -10.43 -15.88
C TRP A 145 0.50 -10.49 -17.33
N ALA A 146 1.55 -11.26 -17.62
CA ALA A 146 2.03 -11.48 -18.98
C ALA A 146 0.95 -12.15 -19.85
N GLU A 147 0.25 -13.14 -19.32
CA GLU A 147 -0.87 -13.80 -20.01
C GLU A 147 -2.01 -12.82 -20.33
N ILE A 148 -2.48 -12.05 -19.34
CA ILE A 148 -3.59 -11.11 -19.52
C ILE A 148 -3.21 -9.97 -20.48
N SER A 149 -1.99 -9.45 -20.37
CA SER A 149 -1.52 -8.34 -21.22
C SER A 149 -1.08 -8.79 -22.61
N GLY A 150 -0.79 -10.08 -22.81
CA GLY A 150 -0.18 -10.62 -24.02
C GLY A 150 1.28 -10.21 -24.21
N ASP A 151 1.98 -9.82 -23.14
CA ASP A 151 3.37 -9.38 -23.17
C ASP A 151 4.24 -10.18 -22.19
N ASP A 152 5.00 -11.12 -22.75
CA ASP A 152 5.95 -11.98 -22.03
C ASP A 152 7.04 -11.20 -21.29
N SER A 153 7.28 -9.94 -21.62
CA SER A 153 8.24 -9.10 -20.91
C SER A 153 7.86 -8.87 -19.43
N TRP A 154 6.60 -9.14 -19.06
CA TRP A 154 6.09 -9.09 -17.68
C TRP A 154 6.21 -10.40 -16.90
N LYS A 155 6.63 -11.51 -17.53
CA LYS A 155 6.90 -12.77 -16.82
C LYS A 155 7.92 -12.58 -15.71
N TYR A 156 7.78 -13.32 -14.61
CA TYR A 156 8.58 -13.14 -13.41
C TYR A 156 10.08 -13.14 -13.69
N THR A 157 10.54 -14.07 -14.53
CA THR A 157 11.95 -14.22 -14.91
C THR A 157 12.51 -12.97 -15.60
N ASN A 158 11.70 -12.25 -16.36
CA ASN A 158 12.10 -11.05 -17.10
C ASN A 158 12.10 -9.79 -16.21
N ILE A 159 11.26 -9.78 -15.17
CA ILE A 159 11.13 -8.64 -14.26
C ILE A 159 11.93 -8.78 -12.96
N LEU A 160 12.44 -9.98 -12.64
CA LEU A 160 13.23 -10.22 -11.43
C LEU A 160 14.40 -9.24 -11.28
N LYS A 161 15.05 -8.90 -12.40
CA LYS A 161 16.14 -7.92 -12.43
C LYS A 161 15.73 -6.53 -11.90
N TYR A 162 14.47 -6.15 -12.05
CA TYR A 162 13.95 -4.85 -11.59
C TYR A 162 13.70 -4.84 -10.08
N PHE A 163 13.25 -5.96 -9.50
CA PHE A 163 13.26 -6.11 -8.05
C PHE A 163 14.68 -6.00 -7.50
N ILE A 164 15.63 -6.76 -8.06
CA ILE A 164 17.04 -6.74 -7.62
C ILE A 164 17.65 -5.33 -7.75
N LYS A 165 17.34 -4.60 -8.82
CA LYS A 165 17.85 -3.23 -9.08
C LYS A 165 17.46 -2.23 -7.99
N SER A 166 16.26 -2.33 -7.43
CA SER A 166 15.79 -1.36 -6.41
C SER A 166 16.24 -1.71 -4.99
N GLU A 167 16.56 -2.97 -4.72
CA GLU A 167 16.81 -3.48 -3.38
C GLU A 167 18.26 -3.35 -2.92
N ARG A 168 18.43 -3.07 -1.63
CA ARG A 168 19.66 -3.24 -0.87
C ARG A 168 19.32 -3.98 0.42
N VAL A 169 19.43 -5.31 0.35
CA VAL A 169 19.21 -6.19 1.50
C VAL A 169 20.42 -6.13 2.43
N ASP A 170 20.17 -5.86 3.70
CA ASP A 170 21.14 -5.89 4.80
C ASP A 170 20.78 -7.04 5.76
N ASP A 171 20.92 -8.26 5.25
CA ASP A 171 20.75 -9.51 6.01
C ASP A 171 21.73 -10.56 5.43
N LYS A 172 22.73 -10.93 6.23
CA LYS A 172 23.82 -11.82 5.79
C LYS A 172 23.35 -13.24 5.51
N GLU A 173 22.33 -13.73 6.21
CA GLU A 173 21.86 -15.10 6.03
C GLU A 173 21.01 -15.18 4.76
N ILE A 174 20.13 -14.20 4.51
CA ILE A 174 19.36 -14.12 3.26
C ILE A 174 20.30 -14.02 2.06
N LEU A 175 21.31 -13.14 2.12
CA LEU A 175 22.28 -12.97 1.04
C LEU A 175 23.16 -14.21 0.82
N LYS A 176 23.36 -15.03 1.84
CA LYS A 176 24.11 -16.29 1.74
C LYS A 176 23.27 -17.41 1.14
N GLU A 177 21.99 -17.52 1.51
CA GLU A 177 21.07 -18.52 1.00
C GLU A 177 20.62 -18.22 -0.44
N HIS A 178 20.48 -16.94 -0.79
CA HIS A 178 19.94 -16.48 -2.07
C HIS A 178 20.76 -15.33 -2.70
N PRO A 179 22.07 -15.54 -2.98
CA PRO A 179 22.98 -14.49 -3.40
C PRO A 179 22.59 -13.79 -4.71
N ASP A 180 22.01 -14.52 -5.66
CA ASP A 180 21.62 -13.99 -6.96
C ASP A 180 20.16 -13.51 -7.02
N TYR A 181 19.43 -13.66 -5.92
CA TYR A 181 18.00 -13.31 -5.86
C TYR A 181 17.75 -11.94 -5.27
N HIS A 182 18.74 -11.32 -4.60
CA HIS A 182 18.58 -10.06 -3.87
C HIS A 182 19.62 -9.01 -4.29
N GLY A 183 19.19 -7.76 -4.30
CA GLY A 183 20.09 -6.62 -4.53
C GLY A 183 20.82 -6.20 -3.26
N THR A 184 22.03 -5.66 -3.42
CA THR A 184 22.87 -5.16 -2.32
C THR A 184 23.28 -3.69 -2.49
N THR A 185 22.79 -3.04 -3.54
CA THR A 185 23.23 -1.69 -3.94
C THR A 185 22.09 -0.75 -4.30
N GLY A 186 20.86 -1.25 -4.40
CA GLY A 186 19.69 -0.44 -4.72
C GLY A 186 19.42 0.65 -3.68
N PRO A 187 18.60 1.66 -4.02
CA PRO A 187 18.29 2.77 -3.13
C PRO A 187 17.49 2.33 -1.89
N MET A 188 16.64 1.31 -2.02
CA MET A 188 15.74 0.86 -0.95
C MET A 188 16.46 -0.12 -0.02
N GLY A 189 16.75 0.34 1.21
CA GLY A 189 17.31 -0.50 2.25
C GLY A 189 16.26 -1.47 2.79
N LEU A 190 16.60 -2.75 2.88
CA LEU A 190 15.74 -3.80 3.40
C LEU A 190 16.45 -4.56 4.51
N THR A 191 15.81 -4.67 5.65
CA THR A 191 16.27 -5.49 6.77
C THR A 191 15.17 -6.47 7.14
N ARG A 192 15.54 -7.57 7.79
CA ARG A 192 14.55 -8.41 8.45
C ARG A 192 13.94 -7.63 9.62
N GLN A 193 12.65 -7.82 9.87
CA GLN A 193 12.04 -7.36 11.10
C GLN A 193 12.61 -8.21 12.25
N GLU A 194 13.42 -7.60 13.11
CA GLU A 194 13.79 -8.22 14.38
C GLU A 194 12.61 -8.05 15.34
N VAL A 195 11.88 -9.14 15.59
CA VAL A 195 10.79 -9.16 16.56
C VAL A 195 11.36 -9.67 17.87
N ASP A 196 11.47 -8.80 18.87
CA ASP A 196 11.62 -9.23 20.25
C ASP A 196 10.25 -9.70 20.75
N TYR A 197 10.12 -11.00 20.99
CA TYR A 197 8.86 -11.60 21.40
C TYR A 197 8.45 -11.18 22.82
N ASP A 198 9.39 -10.68 23.63
CA ASP A 198 9.09 -10.19 24.98
C ASP A 198 8.41 -8.80 24.94
N GLU A 199 8.53 -8.04 23.84
CA GLU A 199 7.88 -6.73 23.66
C GLU A 199 6.45 -6.79 23.08
N LEU A 200 5.98 -7.98 22.65
CA LEU A 200 4.66 -8.16 22.04
C LEU A 200 3.48 -8.06 23.03
N GLU A 201 3.72 -8.11 24.35
CA GLU A 201 2.66 -8.04 25.37
C GLU A 201 1.90 -6.70 25.39
N ASP A 202 2.50 -5.60 24.91
CA ASP A 202 1.87 -4.27 24.88
C ASP A 202 1.28 -3.87 23.51
N TYR A 203 1.55 -4.64 22.46
CA TYR A 203 1.05 -4.41 21.10
C TYR A 203 -0.50 -4.36 20.99
N PRO A 204 -1.27 -5.22 21.71
CA PRO A 204 -2.74 -5.21 21.63
C PRO A 204 -3.42 -3.97 22.24
N LYS A 205 -2.74 -3.19 23.09
CA LYS A 205 -3.31 -1.98 23.70
C LYS A 205 -3.22 -0.74 22.81
N ALA A 206 -2.34 -0.74 21.80
CA ALA A 206 -2.11 0.40 20.93
C ALA A 206 -3.15 0.54 19.80
N PHE A 207 -3.92 -0.51 19.51
CA PHE A 207 -4.98 -0.50 18.51
C PHE A 207 -6.31 0.00 19.09
N GLY A 208 -6.37 1.32 19.31
CA GLY A 208 -7.61 2.06 19.56
C GLY A 208 -7.81 3.09 18.45
N GLU A 209 -8.92 2.95 17.73
CA GLU A 209 -9.31 3.74 16.56
C GLU A 209 -9.26 5.27 16.80
N ALA A 210 -8.70 6.00 15.84
CA ALA A 210 -8.76 7.45 15.77
C ALA A 210 -9.10 7.90 14.34
N GLY A 211 -10.10 8.76 14.19
CA GLY A 211 -10.40 9.43 12.94
C GLY A 211 -11.51 10.47 13.08
N ALA A 212 -11.21 11.73 12.76
CA ALA A 212 -12.21 12.76 12.51
C ALA A 212 -12.31 12.97 11.00
N LEU A 213 -13.52 12.91 10.45
CA LEU A 213 -13.80 13.00 9.02
C LEU A 213 -13.59 14.44 8.51
N VAL A 214 -12.53 14.66 7.72
CA VAL A 214 -12.43 15.82 6.83
C VAL A 214 -12.78 15.36 5.41
N ARG A 215 -13.98 15.70 4.95
CA ARG A 215 -14.49 15.35 3.61
C ARG A 215 -14.09 16.44 2.61
N LEU A 216 -13.03 16.21 1.85
CA LEU A 216 -12.78 16.96 0.60
C LEU A 216 -13.72 16.42 -0.50
N ARG A 217 -13.88 17.12 -1.63
CA ARG A 217 -14.64 16.58 -2.79
C ARG A 217 -13.87 15.37 -3.36
N SER A 218 -14.21 14.19 -2.88
CA SER A 218 -13.62 12.92 -3.29
C SER A 218 -14.34 12.35 -4.52
N PRO A 219 -13.65 11.56 -5.36
CA PRO A 219 -14.32 10.76 -6.37
C PRO A 219 -15.27 9.76 -5.70
N GLU A 220 -16.30 9.33 -6.43
CA GLU A 220 -17.15 8.23 -6.00
C GLU A 220 -16.39 6.92 -6.18
N ILE A 221 -16.10 6.21 -5.07
CA ILE A 221 -15.31 4.97 -5.08
C ILE A 221 -16.20 3.81 -4.63
N THR A 222 -16.59 2.93 -5.55
CA THR A 222 -17.39 1.74 -5.24
C THR A 222 -16.49 0.50 -5.28
N MET A 223 -16.37 -0.18 -4.13
CA MET A 223 -15.51 -1.36 -4.00
C MET A 223 -16.22 -2.67 -4.35
N ASN A 224 -17.54 -2.75 -4.10
CA ASN A 224 -18.35 -3.96 -4.32
C ASN A 224 -17.78 -5.20 -3.62
N TYR A 225 -17.28 -5.04 -2.39
CA TYR A 225 -16.68 -6.13 -1.64
C TYR A 225 -17.69 -7.25 -1.41
N PHE A 226 -17.32 -8.51 -1.67
CA PHE A 226 -18.21 -9.67 -1.52
C PHE A 226 -19.49 -9.61 -2.37
N SER A 227 -19.52 -8.79 -3.42
CA SER A 227 -20.59 -8.83 -4.42
C SER A 227 -20.54 -10.12 -5.25
N ASP A 228 -19.34 -10.68 -5.42
CA ASP A 228 -19.15 -12.06 -5.86
C ASP A 228 -19.19 -12.99 -4.65
N GLN A 229 -20.00 -14.05 -4.75
CA GLN A 229 -20.15 -15.03 -3.68
C GLN A 229 -18.86 -15.83 -3.47
N GLU A 230 -18.03 -16.01 -4.51
CA GLU A 230 -16.76 -16.73 -4.41
C GLU A 230 -15.82 -16.05 -3.40
N ASP A 231 -15.76 -14.72 -3.37
CA ASP A 231 -14.98 -13.95 -2.38
C ASP A 231 -15.38 -14.28 -0.94
N LEU A 232 -16.69 -14.44 -0.69
CA LEU A 232 -17.21 -14.74 0.64
C LEU A 232 -16.94 -16.19 1.05
N GLU A 233 -17.04 -17.14 0.11
CA GLU A 233 -16.71 -18.55 0.37
C GLU A 233 -15.20 -18.73 0.62
N ASP A 234 -14.36 -18.06 -0.14
CA ASP A 234 -12.91 -18.10 0.05
C ASP A 234 -12.50 -17.47 1.37
N MET A 235 -13.12 -16.35 1.75
CA MET A 235 -12.88 -15.74 3.06
C MET A 235 -13.35 -16.63 4.20
N LEU A 236 -14.48 -17.35 4.04
CA LEU A 236 -14.92 -18.34 5.02
C LEU A 236 -13.91 -19.48 5.17
N LYS A 237 -13.35 -19.98 4.06
CA LYS A 237 -12.31 -21.00 4.09
C LYS A 237 -11.07 -20.50 4.83
N TYR A 238 -10.64 -19.26 4.57
CA TYR A 238 -9.54 -18.63 5.29
C TYR A 238 -9.81 -18.55 6.80
N VAL A 239 -11.00 -18.11 7.22
CA VAL A 239 -11.38 -18.04 8.63
C VAL A 239 -11.30 -19.42 9.29
N LYS A 240 -11.78 -20.48 8.63
CA LYS A 240 -11.68 -21.85 9.14
C LYS A 240 -10.23 -22.33 9.26
N ASP A 241 -9.39 -22.02 8.27
CA ASP A 241 -7.97 -22.35 8.31
C ASP A 241 -7.25 -21.60 9.45
N PHE A 242 -7.60 -20.34 9.70
CA PHE A 242 -7.06 -19.55 10.81
C PHE A 242 -7.47 -20.11 12.18
N ILE A 243 -8.75 -20.48 12.36
CA ILE A 243 -9.25 -21.12 13.59
C ILE A 243 -8.47 -22.41 13.87
N ARG A 244 -8.25 -23.25 12.84
CA ARG A 244 -7.48 -24.49 12.96
C ARG A 244 -6.05 -24.24 13.46
N ILE A 245 -5.41 -23.12 13.08
CA ILE A 245 -4.07 -22.76 13.58
C ILE A 245 -4.13 -22.47 15.09
N GLY A 246 -5.14 -21.73 15.55
CA GLY A 246 -5.36 -21.46 16.98
C GLY A 246 -5.63 -22.71 17.81
N GLU A 247 -6.12 -23.78 17.20
CA GLU A 247 -6.39 -25.07 17.84
C GLU A 247 -5.16 -25.99 17.95
N THR A 248 -3.99 -25.58 17.43
CA THR A 248 -2.75 -26.35 17.57
C THR A 248 -2.25 -26.35 19.02
N ASP A 249 -1.47 -27.37 19.40
CA ASP A 249 -0.93 -27.49 20.76
C ASP A 249 -0.10 -26.28 21.17
N THR A 250 0.62 -25.65 20.23
CA THR A 250 1.40 -24.42 20.47
C THR A 250 0.51 -23.30 21.00
N PHE A 251 -0.56 -22.96 20.28
CA PHE A 251 -1.46 -21.86 20.67
C PHE A 251 -2.31 -22.23 21.90
N LYS A 252 -2.72 -23.50 22.05
CA LYS A 252 -3.39 -24.00 23.25
C LYS A 252 -2.50 -23.89 24.50
N ASN A 253 -1.22 -24.22 24.41
CA ASN A 253 -0.27 -24.09 25.51
C ASN A 253 -0.03 -22.62 25.90
N MET A 254 -0.12 -21.71 24.92
CA MET A 254 -0.12 -20.25 25.16
C MET A 254 -1.47 -19.71 25.67
N LYS A 255 -2.50 -20.56 25.79
CA LYS A 255 -3.87 -20.17 26.16
C LYS A 255 -4.44 -19.09 25.24
N ALA A 256 -4.12 -19.15 23.95
CA ALA A 256 -4.65 -18.22 22.96
C ALA A 256 -6.17 -18.45 22.78
N GLU A 257 -6.91 -17.35 22.69
CA GLU A 257 -8.36 -17.36 22.49
C GLU A 257 -8.74 -16.40 21.35
N ILE A 258 -9.81 -16.73 20.61
CA ILE A 258 -10.37 -15.83 19.61
C ILE A 258 -11.25 -14.81 20.31
N VAL A 259 -10.84 -13.56 20.26
CA VAL A 259 -11.56 -12.41 20.84
C VAL A 259 -12.40 -11.69 19.79
N GLY A 260 -13.32 -10.83 20.24
CA GLY A 260 -14.08 -9.95 19.34
C GLY A 260 -15.26 -10.61 18.60
N LEU A 261 -15.69 -11.80 19.04
CA LEU A 261 -16.77 -12.57 18.39
C LEU A 261 -18.19 -12.12 18.77
N ASP A 262 -18.34 -11.25 19.76
CA ASP A 262 -19.65 -10.76 20.19
C ASP A 262 -20.13 -9.66 19.23
N LEU A 263 -20.95 -10.07 18.26
CA LEU A 263 -21.49 -9.21 17.23
C LEU A 263 -23.04 -9.22 17.25
N PRO A 264 -23.71 -8.13 17.68
CA PRO A 264 -25.17 -8.08 17.77
C PRO A 264 -25.89 -8.44 16.47
N GLU A 265 -25.34 -8.04 15.32
CA GLU A 265 -25.88 -8.29 13.98
C GLU A 265 -25.88 -9.77 13.59
N CYS A 266 -25.07 -10.60 14.27
CA CYS A 266 -24.98 -12.05 14.05
C CYS A 266 -25.50 -12.87 15.24
N ALA A 267 -26.15 -12.24 16.23
CA ALA A 267 -26.58 -12.90 17.47
C ALA A 267 -27.64 -13.98 17.27
N ASP A 268 -28.35 -13.97 16.13
CA ASP A 268 -29.34 -14.98 15.76
C ASP A 268 -28.73 -16.22 15.07
N LYS A 269 -27.42 -16.23 14.85
CA LYS A 269 -26.68 -17.36 14.24
C LYS A 269 -25.98 -18.19 15.31
N GLU A 270 -25.90 -19.50 15.07
CA GLU A 270 -25.15 -20.41 15.94
C GLU A 270 -23.65 -20.07 15.88
N ARG A 271 -23.04 -19.71 17.01
CA ARG A 271 -21.63 -19.34 17.07
C ARG A 271 -20.75 -20.47 16.55
N GLY A 272 -19.86 -20.14 15.61
CA GLY A 272 -18.96 -21.10 14.98
C GLY A 272 -19.51 -21.78 13.72
N SER A 273 -20.80 -21.61 13.41
CA SER A 273 -21.39 -22.07 12.14
C SER A 273 -20.88 -21.28 10.93
N ASP A 274 -21.04 -21.84 9.74
CA ASP A 274 -20.71 -21.16 8.48
C ASP A 274 -21.54 -19.88 8.31
N GLU A 275 -22.80 -19.92 8.70
CA GLU A 275 -23.70 -18.76 8.68
C GLU A 275 -23.23 -17.66 9.62
N PHE A 276 -22.75 -18.02 10.82
CA PHE A 276 -22.16 -17.06 11.75
C PHE A 276 -20.90 -16.43 11.17
N TRP A 277 -19.98 -17.22 10.60
CA TRP A 277 -18.74 -16.68 10.03
C TRP A 277 -18.96 -15.83 8.79
N LYS A 278 -19.88 -16.22 7.90
CA LYS A 278 -20.28 -15.36 6.77
C LYS A 278 -20.87 -14.05 7.25
N CYS A 279 -21.74 -14.10 8.27
CA CYS A 279 -22.27 -12.89 8.89
C CYS A 279 -21.15 -12.03 9.49
N TYR A 280 -20.21 -12.64 10.23
CA TYR A 280 -19.08 -11.95 10.83
C TYR A 280 -18.20 -11.24 9.79
N ILE A 281 -17.83 -11.94 8.71
CA ILE A 281 -17.01 -11.40 7.60
C ILE A 281 -17.66 -10.14 7.02
N LEU A 282 -18.93 -10.23 6.65
CA LEU A 282 -19.67 -9.12 6.03
C LEU A 282 -19.85 -7.90 6.95
N ASN A 283 -19.75 -8.09 8.28
CA ASN A 283 -19.84 -7.01 9.25
C ASN A 283 -18.47 -6.43 9.66
N ARG A 284 -17.40 -7.24 9.62
CA ARG A 284 -16.09 -6.89 10.19
C ARG A 284 -14.96 -6.72 9.17
N ALA A 285 -15.13 -7.15 7.92
CA ALA A 285 -14.11 -6.98 6.90
C ALA A 285 -13.74 -5.49 6.72
N ILE A 286 -12.44 -5.25 6.57
CA ILE A 286 -11.85 -3.94 6.29
C ILE A 286 -10.95 -4.07 5.05
N SER A 287 -10.68 -2.94 4.39
CA SER A 287 -9.67 -2.91 3.34
C SER A 287 -8.27 -3.04 3.95
N VAL A 288 -7.37 -3.69 3.21
CA VAL A 288 -5.92 -3.67 3.47
C VAL A 288 -5.20 -2.61 2.62
N PHE A 289 -5.94 -1.63 2.09
CA PHE A 289 -5.40 -0.44 1.42
C PHE A 289 -4.63 -0.71 0.12
N HIS A 290 -5.02 -1.74 -0.65
CA HIS A 290 -4.34 -2.18 -1.88
C HIS A 290 -5.15 -1.94 -3.18
N SER A 291 -5.91 -0.83 -3.24
CA SER A 291 -6.67 -0.47 -4.44
C SER A 291 -5.77 -0.34 -5.68
N SER A 292 -6.11 -1.04 -6.75
CA SER A 292 -5.30 -1.21 -7.96
C SER A 292 -6.18 -1.56 -9.17
N CYS A 293 -5.57 -1.80 -10.33
CA CYS A 293 -6.25 -2.34 -11.53
C CYS A 293 -7.29 -1.45 -12.23
N THR A 294 -7.33 -0.15 -11.96
CA THR A 294 -8.31 0.79 -12.57
C THR A 294 -7.94 1.29 -13.97
N CYS A 295 -6.69 1.15 -14.39
CA CYS A 295 -6.20 1.44 -15.75
C CYS A 295 -5.37 0.27 -16.31
N PRO A 296 -5.91 -0.96 -16.34
CA PRO A 296 -5.11 -2.17 -16.46
C PRO A 296 -4.43 -2.31 -17.83
N MET A 297 -3.22 -2.88 -17.83
CA MET A 297 -2.53 -3.34 -19.03
C MET A 297 -3.42 -4.29 -19.85
N GLY A 298 -3.30 -4.19 -21.17
CA GLY A 298 -4.11 -4.97 -22.11
C GLY A 298 -5.46 -4.32 -22.39
N THR A 299 -6.05 -3.57 -21.46
CA THR A 299 -7.35 -2.88 -21.67
C THR A 299 -7.19 -1.38 -21.86
N VAL A 300 -6.62 -0.65 -20.89
CA VAL A 300 -6.49 0.82 -20.90
C VAL A 300 -5.11 1.26 -21.39
N VAL A 301 -4.06 0.58 -20.93
CA VAL A 301 -2.69 0.78 -21.43
C VAL A 301 -2.19 -0.44 -22.20
N ASP A 302 -1.19 -0.27 -23.05
CA ASP A 302 -0.49 -1.38 -23.70
C ASP A 302 0.58 -2.01 -22.77
N GLY A 303 1.29 -3.04 -23.25
CA GLY A 303 2.36 -3.72 -22.49
C GLY A 303 3.56 -2.83 -22.19
N GLU A 304 3.69 -1.69 -22.89
CA GLU A 304 4.69 -0.66 -22.62
C GLU A 304 4.14 0.48 -21.76
N LEU A 305 2.97 0.28 -21.14
CA LEU A 305 2.28 1.22 -20.27
C LEU A 305 1.82 2.51 -20.96
N LYS A 306 1.76 2.55 -22.30
CA LYS A 306 1.21 3.70 -23.01
C LYS A 306 -0.30 3.70 -22.95
N LEU A 307 -0.88 4.87 -22.67
CA LEU A 307 -2.32 5.05 -22.74
C LEU A 307 -2.79 4.86 -24.18
N LYS A 308 -3.70 3.93 -24.40
CA LYS A 308 -4.19 3.63 -25.75
C LYS A 308 -4.83 4.87 -26.39
N GLY A 309 -4.44 5.14 -27.63
CA GLY A 309 -4.89 6.32 -28.37
C GLY A 309 -4.03 7.57 -28.16
N PHE A 310 -3.00 7.51 -27.31
CA PHE A 310 -2.06 8.61 -27.07
C PHE A 310 -0.62 8.14 -27.30
N GLU A 311 0.20 8.99 -27.90
CA GLU A 311 1.58 8.61 -28.25
C GLU A 311 2.58 8.87 -27.11
N ASN A 312 2.31 9.91 -26.33
CA ASN A 312 3.22 10.52 -25.36
C ASN A 312 2.71 10.48 -23.91
N ILE A 313 1.70 9.66 -23.62
CA ILE A 313 1.16 9.47 -22.26
C ILE A 313 1.37 8.03 -21.84
N ARG A 314 1.96 7.84 -20.65
CA ARG A 314 2.02 6.56 -19.95
C ARG A 314 1.37 6.67 -18.59
N ILE A 315 0.83 5.56 -18.09
CA ILE A 315 0.33 5.44 -16.72
C ILE A 315 1.28 4.47 -15.99
N VAL A 316 1.80 4.87 -14.85
CA VAL A 316 2.82 4.09 -14.12
C VAL A 316 2.54 4.17 -12.62
N ASP A 317 1.64 3.30 -12.15
CA ASP A 317 1.31 3.12 -10.73
C ASP A 317 0.54 1.79 -10.53
N ALA A 318 -0.13 1.59 -9.39
CA ALA A 318 -0.90 0.37 -9.12
C ALA A 318 -2.10 0.17 -10.07
N SER A 319 -2.59 1.22 -10.73
CA SER A 319 -3.76 1.15 -11.61
C SER A 319 -3.53 0.27 -12.84
N VAL A 320 -2.28 0.15 -13.31
CA VAL A 320 -1.97 -0.60 -14.54
C VAL A 320 -1.85 -2.11 -14.33
N MET A 321 -1.83 -2.57 -13.08
CA MET A 321 -1.83 -4.01 -12.79
C MET A 321 -3.08 -4.66 -13.40
N PRO A 322 -2.97 -5.69 -14.24
CA PRO A 322 -4.14 -6.35 -14.82
C PRO A 322 -4.90 -7.20 -13.80
N LYS A 323 -4.23 -7.62 -12.72
CA LYS A 323 -4.80 -8.36 -11.59
C LYS A 323 -4.04 -8.04 -10.31
N VAL A 324 -4.72 -7.99 -9.18
CA VAL A 324 -4.11 -7.74 -7.87
C VAL A 324 -3.10 -8.86 -7.55
N PRO A 325 -1.86 -8.54 -7.12
CA PRO A 325 -0.90 -9.55 -6.68
C PRO A 325 -1.35 -10.19 -5.37
N LYS A 326 -0.86 -11.41 -5.07
CA LYS A 326 -1.20 -12.11 -3.81
C LYS A 326 -0.51 -11.52 -2.58
N SER A 327 0.39 -10.58 -2.76
CA SER A 327 1.12 -9.89 -1.71
C SER A 327 0.74 -8.41 -1.64
N ALA A 328 1.27 -7.70 -0.63
CA ALA A 328 1.28 -6.25 -0.66
C ALA A 328 1.89 -5.75 -2.00
N PRO A 329 1.25 -4.78 -2.68
CA PRO A 329 1.59 -4.43 -4.05
C PRO A 329 2.81 -3.51 -4.16
N ASN A 330 3.30 -2.93 -3.05
CA ASN A 330 4.35 -1.91 -3.07
C ASN A 330 5.60 -2.34 -3.85
N ALA A 331 6.15 -3.51 -3.51
CA ALA A 331 7.32 -4.04 -4.23
C ALA A 331 7.05 -4.18 -5.74
N ALA A 332 5.85 -4.64 -6.11
CA ALA A 332 5.44 -4.75 -7.51
C ALA A 332 5.29 -3.38 -8.20
N ILE A 333 4.81 -2.35 -7.48
CA ILE A 333 4.72 -0.96 -7.97
C ILE A 333 6.11 -0.40 -8.24
N ILE A 334 7.07 -0.58 -7.31
CA ILE A 334 8.45 -0.13 -7.46
C ILE A 334 9.12 -0.85 -8.65
N MET A 335 8.97 -2.17 -8.73
CA MET A 335 9.46 -2.97 -9.86
C MET A 335 8.89 -2.48 -11.19
N LEU A 336 7.59 -2.23 -11.23
CA LEU A 336 6.89 -1.73 -12.41
C LEU A 336 7.44 -0.36 -12.84
N ALA A 337 7.72 0.53 -11.88
CA ALA A 337 8.28 1.84 -12.12
C ALA A 337 9.73 1.79 -12.65
N GLU A 338 10.57 0.88 -12.13
CA GLU A 338 11.92 0.65 -12.67
C GLU A 338 11.87 0.19 -14.13
N LYS A 339 10.99 -0.77 -14.43
CA LYS A 339 10.78 -1.28 -15.80
C LYS A 339 10.26 -0.18 -16.71
N ALA A 340 9.32 0.63 -16.24
CA ALA A 340 8.79 1.76 -16.99
C ALA A 340 9.88 2.79 -17.32
N ALA A 341 10.74 3.13 -16.36
CA ALA A 341 11.86 4.05 -16.60
C ALA A 341 12.81 3.51 -17.69
N ASP A 342 13.16 2.22 -17.64
CA ASP A 342 13.97 1.58 -18.69
C ASP A 342 13.27 1.61 -20.06
N MET A 343 11.96 1.34 -20.12
CA MET A 343 11.17 1.40 -21.36
C MET A 343 11.03 2.83 -21.93
N ILE A 344 11.14 3.86 -21.08
CA ILE A 344 11.11 5.25 -21.51
C ILE A 344 12.49 5.63 -22.07
N LYS A 345 13.56 5.30 -21.34
CA LYS A 345 14.95 5.58 -21.75
C LYS A 345 15.36 4.86 -23.03
N SER A 346 14.89 3.64 -23.27
CA SER A 346 15.27 2.83 -24.45
C SER A 346 14.69 3.28 -25.78
N LYS A 347 13.81 4.30 -25.78
CA LYS A 347 13.17 4.87 -26.98
C LYS A 347 13.81 6.16 -27.48
N LEU A 348 14.92 6.56 -26.87
CA LEU A 348 15.88 7.56 -27.37
C LEU A 348 17.08 6.83 -27.98
#